data_AF-J9GKL3-F1
#
_entry.id   AF-J9GKL3-F1
#
_cell.length_a   1.000
_cell.length_b   1.000
_cell.length_c   1.000
_cell.angle_alpha   90.00
_cell.angle_beta   90.00
_cell.angle_gamma   90.00
#
_symmetry.space_group_name_H-M   'P 1'
#
loop_
_entity.id
_entity.type
_entity.pdbx_description
1 polymer ?
#
loop_
_entity_poly.entity_id
_entity_poly.type
_entity_poly.pdbx_seq_one_letter_code
_entity_poly.pdbx_strand_id
1 'polypeptide(L)'
;MNHDINLNIHYTVPKEIWEQIEKIYESMPYWSGNKNRPQWIGKDVDLWASVEPGGIQIAGFMPDAIWEEWYSLLKKRLTEVLGYEIGEPEEGYDFKYFR
;
A
#
# COMPACT_ATOMS: atom_id res chain seq x y z
N MET A 1 5.10 -15.84 -2.36
CA MET A 1 3.71 -16.31 -2.46
C MET A 1 2.90 -15.25 -3.21
N ASN A 2 1.64 -15.53 -3.56
CA ASN A 2 0.74 -14.43 -3.95
C ASN A 2 0.19 -13.77 -2.69
N HIS A 3 0.18 -12.44 -2.67
CA HIS A 3 -0.34 -11.61 -1.61
C HIS A 3 -1.51 -10.80 -2.14
N ASP A 4 -2.51 -10.56 -1.30
CA ASP A 4 -3.69 -9.76 -1.58
C ASP A 4 -4.20 -9.21 -0.24
N ILE A 5 -3.97 -7.92 0.00
CA ILE A 5 -4.32 -7.24 1.25
C ILE A 5 -5.00 -5.91 0.94
N ASN A 6 -5.86 -5.45 1.85
CA ASN A 6 -6.51 -4.14 1.76
C ASN A 6 -6.04 -3.25 2.92
N LEU A 7 -5.53 -2.06 2.64
CA LEU A 7 -5.18 -1.08 3.65
C LEU A 7 -6.38 -0.19 3.95
N ASN A 8 -6.57 0.16 5.23
CA ASN A 8 -7.60 1.07 5.77
C ASN A 8 -7.48 2.55 5.32
N ILE A 9 -7.05 2.78 4.08
CA ILE A 9 -6.95 4.07 3.41
C ILE A 9 -8.08 4.16 2.40
N HIS A 10 -9.10 4.95 2.71
CA HIS A 10 -10.26 5.11 1.84
C HIS A 10 -9.92 5.96 0.61
N TYR A 11 -10.57 5.69 -0.53
CA TYR A 11 -10.28 6.39 -1.77
C TYR A 11 -10.63 7.89 -1.76
N THR A 12 -11.45 8.31 -0.79
CA THR A 12 -11.85 9.71 -0.60
C THR A 12 -10.86 10.52 0.24
N VAL A 13 -9.65 10.01 0.51
CA VAL A 13 -8.61 10.82 1.17
C VAL A 13 -8.32 12.08 0.34
N PRO A 14 -7.97 13.21 1.00
CA PRO A 14 -7.63 14.45 0.30
C PRO A 14 -6.47 14.29 -0.69
N LYS A 15 -6.41 15.16 -1.71
CA LYS A 15 -5.37 15.15 -2.74
C LYS A 15 -3.97 15.22 -2.13
N GLU A 16 -3.79 16.02 -1.09
CA GLU A 16 -2.52 16.20 -0.39
C GLU A 16 -2.06 14.91 0.29
N ILE A 17 -3.01 14.08 0.73
CA ILE A 17 -2.73 12.75 1.27
C ILE A 17 -2.35 11.78 0.16
N TRP A 18 -3.03 11.84 -0.99
CA TRP A 18 -2.63 11.05 -2.17
C TRP A 18 -1.19 11.36 -2.61
N GLU A 19 -0.82 12.64 -2.68
CA GLU A 19 0.56 13.06 -3.04
C GLU A 19 1.60 12.54 -2.03
N GLN A 20 1.22 12.36 -0.77
CA GLN A 20 2.08 11.74 0.24
C GLN A 20 2.19 10.22 0.04
N ILE A 21 1.08 9.53 -0.22
CA ILE A 21 1.06 8.08 -0.50
C ILE A 21 1.92 7.77 -1.73
N GLU A 22 1.79 8.57 -2.81
CA GLU A 22 2.59 8.40 -4.03
C GLU A 22 4.10 8.50 -3.75
N LYS A 23 4.53 9.49 -2.97
CA LYS A 23 5.95 9.61 -2.56
C LYS A 23 6.42 8.40 -1.77
N ILE A 24 5.57 7.84 -0.90
CA ILE A 24 5.91 6.61 -0.18
C ILE A 24 6.05 5.46 -1.17
N TYR A 25 5.12 5.27 -2.10
CA TYR A 25 5.19 4.22 -3.12
C TYR A 25 6.48 4.28 -3.95
N GLU A 26 6.83 5.49 -4.43
CA GLU A 26 8.07 5.73 -5.19
C GLU A 26 9.33 5.42 -4.39
N SER A 27 9.26 5.56 -3.06
CA SER A 27 10.39 5.32 -2.14
C SER A 27 10.54 3.85 -1.72
N MET A 28 9.60 2.98 -2.07
CA MET A 28 9.63 1.56 -1.70
C MET A 28 10.57 0.78 -2.63
N PRO A 29 11.27 -0.26 -2.11
CA PRO A 29 12.05 -1.15 -2.95
C PRO A 29 11.22 -1.74 -4.09
N TYR A 30 11.88 -1.97 -5.23
CA TYR A 30 11.30 -2.51 -6.46
C TYR A 30 10.35 -1.57 -7.21
N TRP A 31 10.23 -0.29 -6.85
CA TRP A 31 9.36 0.65 -7.57
C TRP A 31 9.63 0.65 -9.08
N SER A 32 8.57 0.41 -9.86
CA SER A 32 8.62 0.32 -11.33
C SER A 32 7.81 1.41 -12.03
N GLY A 33 7.10 2.25 -11.26
CA GLY A 33 6.35 3.39 -11.76
C GLY A 33 4.84 3.23 -11.62
N ASN A 34 4.11 4.23 -12.15
CA ASN A 34 2.66 4.34 -12.05
C ASN A 34 2.02 4.70 -13.41
N LYS A 35 2.42 4.02 -14.50
CA LYS A 35 1.90 4.37 -15.83
C LYS A 35 0.41 4.04 -16.00
N ASN A 36 -0.03 2.92 -15.42
CA ASN A 36 -1.42 2.47 -15.43
C ASN A 36 -1.97 2.23 -14.02
N ARG A 37 -1.10 1.74 -13.13
CA ARG A 37 -1.30 1.56 -11.70
C ARG A 37 0.07 1.59 -11.02
N PRO A 38 0.19 1.86 -9.72
CA PRO A 38 1.45 1.74 -8.99
C PRO A 38 1.93 0.30 -9.06
N GLN A 39 3.21 0.10 -9.37
CA GLN A 39 3.81 -1.23 -9.52
C GLN A 39 5.18 -1.32 -8.88
N TRP A 40 5.46 -2.50 -8.32
CA TRP A 40 6.78 -2.88 -7.84
C TRP A 40 7.21 -4.17 -8.54
N ILE A 41 8.26 -4.08 -9.37
CA ILE A 41 8.71 -5.17 -10.25
C ILE A 41 10.20 -5.40 -10.01
N GLY A 42 10.57 -6.67 -9.86
CA GLY A 42 11.94 -7.12 -9.65
C GLY A 42 12.11 -8.59 -10.03
N LYS A 43 13.28 -9.16 -9.72
CA LYS A 43 13.47 -10.61 -9.86
C LYS A 43 12.52 -11.31 -8.88
N ASP A 44 11.63 -12.14 -9.41
CA ASP A 44 10.60 -12.85 -8.63
C ASP A 44 9.67 -11.90 -7.84
N VAL A 45 9.49 -10.65 -8.29
CA VAL A 45 8.61 -9.65 -7.67
C VAL A 45 7.74 -9.01 -8.74
N ASP A 46 6.43 -9.05 -8.55
CA ASP A 46 5.41 -8.38 -9.38
C ASP A 46 4.21 -8.03 -8.50
N LEU A 47 4.31 -6.89 -7.81
CA LEU A 47 3.23 -6.31 -7.00
C LEU A 47 2.63 -5.10 -7.69
N TRP A 48 1.39 -4.82 -7.35
CA TRP A 48 0.69 -3.61 -7.77
C TRP A 48 -0.27 -3.12 -6.69
N ALA A 49 -0.64 -1.84 -6.79
CA ALA A 49 -1.69 -1.24 -5.97
C ALA A 49 -2.91 -0.88 -6.80
N SER A 50 -4.10 -0.95 -6.20
CA SER A 50 -5.35 -0.43 -6.76
C SER A 50 -6.18 0.25 -5.67
N VAL A 51 -7.14 1.04 -6.13
CA VAL A 51 -8.13 1.68 -5.29
C VAL A 51 -9.40 0.85 -5.37
N GLU A 52 -9.82 0.26 -4.26
CA GLU A 52 -11.00 -0.59 -4.16
C GLU A 52 -11.99 -0.02 -3.12
N PRO A 53 -13.27 -0.45 -3.13
CA PRO A 53 -14.24 -0.04 -2.10
C PRO A 53 -13.79 -0.37 -0.66
N GLY A 54 -13.01 -1.43 -0.49
CA GLY A 54 -12.43 -1.87 0.77
C GLY A 54 -11.13 -1.14 1.17
N GLY A 55 -10.74 -0.09 0.45
CA GLY A 55 -9.52 0.67 0.69
C GLY A 55 -8.48 0.49 -0.41
N ILE A 56 -7.22 0.74 -0.08
CA ILE A 56 -6.11 0.56 -1.03
C ILE A 56 -5.73 -0.92 -1.03
N GLN A 57 -5.91 -1.59 -2.16
CA GLN A 57 -5.45 -2.96 -2.34
C GLN A 57 -3.96 -2.97 -2.72
N ILE A 58 -3.18 -3.88 -2.13
CA ILE A 58 -1.86 -4.29 -2.62
C ILE A 58 -1.93 -5.77 -2.94
N ALA A 59 -1.65 -6.12 -4.20
CA ALA A 59 -1.77 -7.50 -4.65
C ALA A 59 -0.66 -7.89 -5.64
N GLY A 60 -0.39 -9.20 -5.74
CA GLY A 60 0.54 -9.77 -6.70
C GLY A 60 1.51 -10.76 -6.07
N PHE A 61 2.65 -10.98 -6.71
CA PHE A 61 3.64 -11.95 -6.27
C PHE A 61 4.85 -11.28 -5.61
N MET A 62 5.19 -11.74 -4.41
CA MET A 62 6.46 -11.43 -3.74
C MET A 62 6.87 -12.62 -2.84
N PRO A 63 8.15 -13.04 -2.81
CA PRO A 63 8.59 -14.11 -1.91
C PRO A 63 8.41 -13.69 -0.45
N ASP A 64 7.99 -14.61 0.41
CA ASP A 64 7.56 -14.27 1.78
C ASP A 64 8.71 -13.67 2.60
N ALA A 65 9.93 -14.15 2.38
CA ALA A 65 11.13 -13.61 2.99
C ALA A 65 11.39 -12.13 2.65
N ILE A 66 10.89 -11.64 1.51
CA ILE A 66 10.97 -10.22 1.11
C ILE A 66 9.70 -9.48 1.56
N TRP A 67 8.55 -10.13 1.43
CA TRP A 67 7.24 -9.55 1.75
C TRP A 67 7.16 -9.02 3.17
N GLU A 68 7.56 -9.81 4.18
CA GLU A 68 7.44 -9.40 5.58
C GLU A 68 8.17 -8.08 5.86
N GLU A 69 9.38 -7.92 5.34
CA GLU A 69 10.15 -6.69 5.48
C GLU A 69 9.55 -5.54 4.66
N TRP A 70 9.14 -5.82 3.42
CA TRP A 70 8.57 -4.84 2.51
C TRP A 70 7.24 -4.28 3.03
N TYR A 71 6.34 -5.16 3.47
CA TYR A 71 5.01 -4.81 3.97
C TYR A 71 5.10 -4.06 5.30
N SER A 72 5.95 -4.52 6.23
CA SER A 72 6.22 -3.81 7.49
C SER A 72 6.76 -2.40 7.25
N LEU A 73 7.69 -2.24 6.30
CA LEU A 73 8.23 -0.94 5.91
C LEU A 73 7.15 -0.03 5.32
N LEU A 74 6.29 -0.55 4.44
CA LEU A 74 5.18 0.20 3.85
C LEU A 74 4.23 0.72 4.94
N LYS A 75 3.71 -0.18 5.80
CA LYS A 75 2.80 0.17 6.90
C LYS A 75 3.41 1.23 7.80
N LYS A 76 4.69 1.07 8.17
CA LYS A 76 5.41 2.02 9.01
C LYS A 76 5.46 3.41 8.38
N ARG A 77 5.92 3.50 7.11
CA ARG A 77 6.05 4.78 6.40
C ARG A 77 4.71 5.48 6.21
N LEU A 78 3.67 4.72 5.82
CA LEU A 78 2.32 5.27 5.70
C LEU A 78 1.79 5.75 7.05
N THR A 79 1.97 4.97 8.12
CA THR A 79 1.54 5.35 9.49
C THR A 79 2.20 6.64 9.95
N GLU A 80 3.52 6.76 9.77
CA GLU A 80 4.30 7.95 10.16
C GLU A 80 3.83 9.21 9.42
N VAL A 81 3.56 9.10 8.11
CA VAL A 81 3.19 10.24 7.27
C VAL A 81 1.71 10.62 7.42
N LEU A 82 0.82 9.64 7.55
CA LEU A 82 -0.63 9.86 7.60
C LEU A 82 -1.16 10.16 9.01
N GLY A 83 -0.39 9.81 10.05
CA GLY A 83 -0.73 10.09 11.44
C GLY A 83 -1.93 9.30 11.94
N TYR A 84 -2.08 8.05 11.49
CA TYR A 84 -2.97 7.02 12.04
C TYR A 84 -2.43 5.64 11.67
N GLU A 85 -2.81 4.62 12.44
CA GLU A 85 -2.33 3.25 12.20
C GLU A 85 -2.85 2.72 10.87
N ILE A 86 -1.93 2.20 10.05
CA ILE A 86 -2.23 1.60 8.76
C ILE A 86 -2.17 0.09 8.86
N GLY A 87 -3.20 -0.58 8.36
CA GLY A 87 -3.33 -2.04 8.37
C GLY A 87 -4.62 -2.51 7.72
N GLU A 88 -4.92 -3.80 7.86
CA GLU A 88 -6.06 -4.41 7.20
C GLU A 88 -7.35 -4.19 7.98
N PRO A 89 -8.43 -3.69 7.37
CA PRO A 89 -9.73 -3.53 8.04
C PRO A 89 -10.22 -4.81 8.71
N GLU A 90 -9.95 -5.97 8.10
CA GLU A 90 -10.30 -7.30 8.59
C GLU A 90 -9.57 -7.67 9.90
N GLU A 91 -8.43 -7.04 10.17
CA GLU A 91 -7.67 -7.16 11.43
C GLU A 91 -8.12 -6.13 12.49
N GLY A 92 -9.11 -5.28 12.17
CA GLY A 92 -9.66 -4.28 13.09
C GLY A 92 -9.11 -2.87 12.92
N TYR A 93 -8.44 -2.55 11.79
CA TYR A 93 -7.95 -1.20 11.50
C TYR A 93 -9.06 -0.31 10.94
N ASP A 94 -9.39 0.78 11.66
CA ASP A 94 -10.45 1.71 11.26
C ASP A 94 -10.03 2.64 10.11
N PHE A 95 -10.96 2.96 9.22
CA PHE A 95 -10.78 4.02 8.24
C PHE A 95 -10.88 5.40 8.89
N LYS A 96 -9.88 6.26 8.68
CA LYS A 96 -9.90 7.65 9.17
C LYS A 96 -10.78 8.58 8.33
N TYR A 97 -10.83 8.35 7.02
CA TYR A 97 -11.53 9.20 6.05
C TYR A 97 -12.68 8.44 5.40
N PHE A 98 -13.56 7.87 6.21
CA PHE A 98 -14.81 7.27 5.75
C PHE A 98 -15.93 8.30 5.89
N ARG A 99 -16.43 8.83 4.77
CA ARG A 99 -17.58 9.75 4.72
C ARG A 99 -18.60 9.23 3.73
#